data_AF-A0A3D6BN89-F1
#
_entry.id   AF-A0A3D6BN89-F1
#
_cell.length_a   1.000
_cell.length_b   1.000
_cell.length_c   1.000
_cell.angle_alpha   90.00
_cell.angle_beta   90.00
_cell.angle_gamma   90.00
#
_symmetry.space_group_name_H-M   'P 1'
#
loop_
_entity.id
_entity.type
_entity.pdbx_description
1 polymer ?
#
loop_
_entity_poly.entity_id
_entity_poly.type
_entity_poly.pdbx_seq_one_letter_code
_entity_poly.pdbx_strand_id
1 'polypeptide(L)' 'VLNGTVKNISLIADSEGFYYIDVALPQKLITSYNKVIDFKQEMRGSAEIITEDLRLIERFFYQLINIFKR' A
#
# COMPACT_ATOMS: atom_id res chain seq x y z
N VAL A 1 -1.98 -12.46 0.92
CA VAL A 1 -1.41 -11.10 0.81
C VAL A 1 -1.63 -10.42 2.15
N LEU A 2 -0.61 -9.75 2.69
CA LEU A 2 -0.69 -9.06 3.97
C LEU A 2 -1.06 -7.59 3.68
N ASN A 3 -2.17 -7.13 4.25
CA ASN A 3 -2.65 -5.77 4.05
C ASN A 3 -2.37 -4.93 5.31
N GLY A 4 -1.97 -3.69 5.12
CA GLY A 4 -1.74 -2.72 6.18
C GLY A 4 -2.35 -1.36 5.85
N THR A 5 -2.48 -0.49 6.85
CA THR A 5 -3.02 0.87 6.67
C THR A 5 -1.96 1.89 7.04
N VAL A 6 -1.73 2.87 6.16
CA VAL A 6 -0.82 3.99 6.43
C VAL A 6 -1.36 4.78 7.62
N LYS A 7 -0.50 5.00 8.63
CA LYS A 7 -0.81 5.80 9.82
C LYS A 7 -0.20 7.18 9.73
N ASN A 8 1.05 7.26 9.33
CA ASN A 8 1.77 8.51 9.17
C ASN A 8 2.60 8.48 7.90
N ILE A 9 2.80 9.66 7.34
CA ILE A 9 3.74 9.92 6.25
C ILE A 9 4.64 11.05 6.77
N SER A 10 5.95 10.88 6.65
CA SER A 10 6.91 11.94 7.00
C SER A 10 6.58 13.20 6.21
N LEU A 11 6.65 14.36 6.86
CA LEU A 11 6.47 15.66 6.21
C LEU A 11 7.69 16.07 5.36
N ILE A 12 8.84 15.45 5.63
CA ILE A 12 10.12 15.79 5.02
C ILE A 12 10.65 14.54 4.32
N ALA A 13 11.08 14.71 3.08
CA ALA A 13 11.75 13.67 2.31
C ALA A 13 13.22 13.53 2.73
N ASP A 14 13.81 12.37 2.47
CA ASP A 14 15.24 12.19 2.60
C ASP A 14 16.03 12.92 1.49
N SER A 15 17.36 12.77 1.50
CA SER A 15 18.25 13.39 0.51
C SER A 15 18.00 12.93 -0.93
N GLU A 16 17.36 11.79 -1.12
CA GLU A 16 17.06 11.20 -2.44
C GLU A 16 15.62 11.51 -2.88
N GLY A 17 14.82 12.15 -2.02
CA GLY A 17 13.44 12.54 -2.30
C GLY A 17 12.40 11.50 -1.90
N PHE A 18 12.77 10.48 -1.11
CA PHE A 18 11.83 9.49 -0.60
C PHE A 18 11.20 9.90 0.72
N TYR A 19 9.94 9.52 0.91
CA TYR A 19 9.22 9.74 2.15
C TYR A 19 9.14 8.45 2.96
N TYR A 20 9.40 8.55 4.26
CA TYR A 20 9.14 7.47 5.18
C TYR A 20 7.65 7.38 5.51
N ILE A 21 7.14 6.15 5.53
CA ILE A 21 5.74 5.85 5.86
C ILE A 21 5.67 4.86 7.01
N ASP A 22 4.83 5.18 8.00
CA ASP A 22 4.49 4.24 9.07
C ASP A 22 3.21 3.50 8.68
N VAL A 23 3.29 2.17 8.62
CA VAL A 23 2.16 1.32 8.25
C VAL A 23 1.75 0.47 9.45
N ALA A 24 0.47 0.55 9.83
CA ALA A 24 -0.11 -0.37 10.80
C ALA A 24 -0.38 -1.71 10.13
N LEU A 25 0.26 -2.75 10.64
CA LEU A 25 0.02 -4.14 10.26
C LEU A 25 -0.92 -4.83 11.26
N PRO A 26 -1.66 -5.86 10.84
CA PRO A 26 -2.48 -6.65 11.74
C PRO A 26 -1.63 -7.31 12.83
N GLN A 27 -2.22 -7.54 14.00
CA GLN A 27 -1.53 -8.06 15.18
C GLN A 27 -0.86 -9.42 14.96
N LYS A 28 -1.35 -10.20 14.00
CA LYS A 28 -0.70 -11.41 13.52
C LYS A 28 -0.43 -11.30 12.03
N LEU A 29 0.81 -11.52 11.64
CA LEU A 29 1.23 -11.58 10.25
C LEU A 29 0.83 -12.95 9.69
N ILE A 30 -0.26 -12.99 8.91
CA ILE A 30 -0.79 -14.23 8.34
C ILE A 30 -0.70 -14.14 6.81
N THR A 31 -0.08 -15.15 6.20
CA THR A 31 0.00 -15.28 4.73
C THR A 31 -1.36 -15.66 4.13
N SER A 32 -1.53 -15.52 2.81
CA SER A 32 -2.72 -16.04 2.11
C SER A 32 -2.91 -17.55 2.23
N TYR A 33 -1.85 -18.28 2.61
CA TYR A 33 -1.88 -19.72 2.88
C TYR A 33 -2.07 -20.03 4.37
N ASN A 34 -2.54 -19.06 5.16
CA ASN A 34 -2.83 -19.18 6.57
C ASN A 34 -1.63 -19.56 7.46
N LYS A 35 -0.40 -19.33 6.97
CA LYS A 35 0.83 -19.48 7.76
C LYS A 35 1.12 -18.21 8.53
N VAL A 36 1.45 -18.35 9.81
CA VAL A 36 1.91 -17.25 10.67
C VAL A 36 3.37 -16.95 10.33
N ILE A 37 3.69 -15.66 10.17
CA ILE A 37 5.05 -15.19 9.98
C ILE A 37 5.57 -14.73 11.34
N ASP A 38 6.65 -15.36 11.80
CA ASP A 38 7.34 -14.94 13.01
C ASP A 38 8.03 -13.59 12.77
N PHE A 39 7.75 -12.63 13.66
CA PHE A 39 8.36 -11.32 13.57
C PHE A 39 9.87 -11.40 13.84
N LYS A 40 10.65 -10.83 12.93
CA LYS A 40 12.09 -10.63 13.08
C LYS A 40 12.37 -9.13 12.94
N GLN A 41 13.36 -8.64 13.68
CA GLN A 41 13.82 -7.27 13.47
C GLN A 41 14.40 -7.13 12.06
N GLU A 42 14.28 -5.92 11.50
CA GLU A 42 14.81 -5.58 10.18
C GLU A 42 14.30 -6.46 9.03
N MET A 43 13.07 -6.97 9.15
CA MET A 43 12.41 -7.67 8.05
C MET A 43 12.28 -6.77 6.84
N ARG A 44 12.78 -7.27 5.70
CA ARG A 44 12.63 -6.63 4.40
C ARG A 44 11.41 -7.18 3.68
N GLY A 45 10.72 -6.31 2.95
CA GLY A 45 9.60 -6.68 2.12
C GLY A 45 9.38 -5.63 1.03
N SER A 46 8.62 -6.03 0.02
CA SER A 46 8.09 -5.12 -1.00
C SER A 46 6.59 -5.00 -0.78
N ALA A 47 6.04 -3.82 -1.01
CA ALA A 47 4.62 -3.55 -0.91
C ALA A 47 4.17 -2.68 -2.07
N GLU A 48 2.89 -2.81 -2.41
CA GLU A 48 2.22 -1.92 -3.35
C GLU A 48 1.27 -1.00 -2.57
N ILE A 49 1.28 0.29 -2.92
CA ILE A 49 0.41 1.28 -2.31
C ILE A 49 -0.83 1.43 -3.19
N ILE A 50 -2.00 1.17 -2.60
CA ILE A 50 -3.28 1.40 -3.27
C ILE A 50 -3.74 2.82 -2.91
N THR A 51 -3.63 3.75 -3.85
CA THR A 51 -4.11 5.14 -3.68
C THR A 51 -5.62 5.26 -3.92
N GLU A 52 -6.17 4.40 -4.78
CA GLU A 52 -7.60 4.35 -5.11
C GLU A 52 -8.04 2.88 -5.26
N ASP A 53 -9.04 2.47 -4.47
CA ASP A 53 -9.62 1.12 -4.58
C ASP A 53 -10.67 1.08 -5.68
N LEU A 54 -10.20 1.13 -6.93
CA LEU A 54 -11.06 1.08 -8.11
C LEU A 54 -11.44 -0.36 -8.43
N ARG A 55 -12.76 -0.61 -8.53
CA ARG A 55 -13.28 -1.85 -9.09
C ARG A 55 -12.83 -1.98 -10.54
N LEU A 56 -12.76 -3.22 -11.03
CA LEU A 56 -12.29 -3.50 -12.38
C LEU A 56 -13.07 -2.73 -13.45
N ILE A 57 -14.39 -2.62 -13.27
CA ILE A 57 -15.28 -1.87 -14.15
C ILE A 57 -15.00 -0.35 -14.09
N GLU A 58 -14.66 0.18 -12.92
CA GLU A 58 -14.31 1.59 -12.74
C GLU A 58 -12.97 1.91 -13.42
N ARG A 59 -11.99 0.98 -13.41
CA ARG A 59 -10.74 1.12 -14.20
C ARG A 59 -11.00 1.19 -15.70
N PHE A 60 -11.95 0.39 -16.19
CA PHE A 60 -12.34 0.41 -17.60
C PHE A 60 -12.94 1.76 -17.99
N PHE A 61 -13.85 2.30 -17.15
CA PHE A 61 -14.48 3.60 -17.40
C PHE A 61 -13.56 4.80 -17.11
N TYR A 62 -12.50 4.65 -16.31
CA TYR A 62 -11.58 5.73 -15.96
C TYR A 62 -10.93 6.36 -17.21
N GLN A 63 -10.56 5.54 -18.19
CA GLN A 63 -10.01 6.03 -19.46
C GLN A 63 -11.06 6.78 -20.29
N LEU A 64 -12.32 6.35 -20.23
CA LEU A 64 -13.42 7.01 -20.94
C LEU A 64 -13.75 8.37 -20.29
N ILE A 65 -13.83 8.43 -18.95
CA ILE A 65 -14.16 9.65 -18.20
C ILE A 65 -13.05 10.71 -18.35
N ASN A 66 -11.77 10.31 -18.38
CA ASN A 66 -10.66 11.25 -18.57
C ASN A 66 -10.69 11.97 -19.92
N ILE A 67 -11.32 11.41 -20.96
CA ILE A 67 -11.47 12.07 -22.26
C ILE A 67 -12.52 13.20 -22.20
N PHE A 68 -13.47 13.12 -21.27
CA PHE A 68 -14.54 14.12 -21.10
C PHE A 68 -14.23 15.18 -20.01
N LYS A 69 -13.20 14.98 -19.19
CA LYS A 69 -12.68 16.03 -18.29
C LYS A 69 -11.78 16.99 -19.08
N ARG A 70 -12.39 18.01 -19.67
CA ARG A 70 -11.69 19.21 -20.16
C ARG A 70 -12.12 20.42 -19.35
#